data_AF-A0AAX0RGU1-F1
#
_entry.id   AF-A0AAX0RGU1-F1
#
_cell.length_a   1.000
_cell.length_b   1.000
_cell.length_c   1.000
_cell.angle_alpha   90.00
_cell.angle_beta   90.00
_cell.angle_gamma   90.00
#
_symmetry.space_group_name_H-M   'P 1'
#
loop_
_entity.id
_entity.type
_entity.pdbx_description
1 polymer ?
#
loop_
_entity_poly.entity_id
_entity_poly.type
_entity_poly.pdbx_seq_one_letter_code
_entity_poly.pdbx_strand_id
1 'polypeptide(L)'
;MTQKPASRIVHINGWPGTGKLTVGRLLAVFDHAVRADPADSFVFTDALADDADDSATFSWYLDLAAGRGADLVAVLLDCAPEENARRLVSPGRSEALKLTDTARLQQLRANYKLLRGLAEHTVEIDKTDLSPEQTTARILAHIGV
;
A
#
# COMPACT_ATOMS: atom_id res chain seq x y z
N MET A 1 -25.32 -13.33 -17.16
CA MET A 1 -25.60 -12.05 -16.47
C MET A 1 -25.81 -12.35 -14.99
N THR A 2 -24.74 -12.42 -14.21
CA THR A 2 -24.84 -12.52 -12.75
C THR A 2 -25.22 -11.15 -12.23
N GLN A 3 -26.44 -11.01 -11.70
CA GLN A 3 -26.90 -9.77 -11.07
C GLN A 3 -25.92 -9.38 -9.96
N LYS A 4 -25.30 -8.20 -10.10
CA LYS A 4 -24.50 -7.58 -9.05
C LYS A 4 -25.44 -7.42 -7.84
N PRO A 5 -25.15 -8.03 -6.67
CA PRO A 5 -26.03 -7.92 -5.54
C PRO A 5 -26.15 -6.44 -5.14
N ALA A 6 -27.35 -6.06 -4.69
CA ALA A 6 -27.65 -4.71 -4.24
C ALA A 6 -26.66 -4.22 -3.15
N SER A 7 -26.70 -2.91 -2.87
CA SER A 7 -25.94 -2.29 -1.77
C SER A 7 -26.10 -3.09 -0.47
N ARG A 8 -25.04 -3.13 0.36
CA ARG A 8 -25.03 -3.86 1.63
C ARG A 8 -24.96 -2.87 2.79
N ILE A 9 -25.71 -3.14 3.86
CA ILE A 9 -25.58 -2.45 5.14
C ILE A 9 -24.85 -3.39 6.09
N VAL A 10 -23.70 -2.97 6.62
CA VAL A 10 -22.87 -3.77 7.54
C VAL A 10 -22.83 -3.07 8.90
N HIS A 11 -23.24 -3.77 9.96
CA HIS A 11 -23.19 -3.29 11.35
C HIS A 11 -22.19 -4.13 12.15
N ILE A 12 -21.16 -3.49 12.72
CA ILE A 12 -20.11 -4.15 13.51
C ILE A 12 -20.32 -3.80 14.98
N ASN A 13 -20.61 -4.81 15.81
CA ASN A 13 -20.79 -4.67 17.26
C ASN A 13 -19.72 -5.46 18.04
N GLY A 14 -19.31 -4.98 19.22
CA GLY A 14 -18.27 -5.58 20.06
C GLY A 14 -17.67 -4.61 21.07
N TRP A 15 -16.84 -5.11 21.98
CA TRP A 15 -16.26 -4.34 23.10
C TRP A 15 -15.29 -3.23 22.65
N PRO A 16 -15.11 -2.13 23.41
CA PRO A 16 -14.06 -1.15 23.14
C PRO A 16 -12.67 -1.82 23.06
N GLY A 17 -11.83 -1.38 22.11
CA GLY A 17 -10.50 -1.94 21.88
C GLY A 17 -10.44 -3.19 20.97
N THR A 18 -11.56 -3.82 20.62
CA THR A 18 -11.57 -5.05 19.78
C THR A 18 -11.36 -4.80 18.27
N GLY A 19 -10.89 -3.61 17.88
CA GLY A 19 -10.59 -3.30 16.48
C GLY A 19 -11.78 -2.99 15.57
N LYS A 20 -13.02 -2.82 16.09
CA LYS A 20 -14.23 -2.56 15.25
C LYS A 20 -14.07 -1.42 14.25
N LEU A 21 -13.46 -0.31 14.68
CA LEU A 21 -13.23 0.85 13.82
C LEU A 21 -12.24 0.53 12.70
N THR A 22 -11.15 -0.18 13.04
CA THR A 22 -10.13 -0.62 12.09
C THR A 22 -10.75 -1.56 11.04
N VAL A 23 -11.46 -2.60 11.49
CA VAL A 23 -12.15 -3.54 10.61
C VAL A 23 -13.19 -2.84 9.75
N GLY A 24 -14.00 -1.95 10.32
CA GLY A 24 -15.03 -1.22 9.59
C GLY A 24 -14.46 -0.31 8.49
N ARG A 25 -13.35 0.38 8.76
CA ARG A 25 -12.69 1.23 7.76
C ARG A 25 -12.10 0.41 6.61
N LEU A 26 -11.38 -0.66 6.93
CA LEU A 26 -10.81 -1.55 5.92
C LEU A 26 -11.92 -2.16 5.06
N LEU A 27 -12.96 -2.71 5.69
CA LEU A 27 -14.08 -3.30 4.98
C LEU A 27 -14.79 -2.30 4.06
N ALA A 28 -15.00 -1.06 4.52
CA ALA A 28 -15.64 -0.03 3.71
C ALA A 28 -14.79 0.37 2.48
N VAL A 29 -13.47 0.52 2.64
CA VAL A 29 -12.57 0.90 1.54
C VAL A 29 -12.51 -0.20 0.49
N PHE A 30 -12.27 -1.45 0.90
CA PHE A 30 -12.14 -2.56 -0.03
C PHE A 30 -13.48 -2.94 -0.69
N ASP A 31 -14.60 -2.96 0.04
CA ASP A 31 -15.93 -3.22 -0.57
C ASP A 31 -16.33 -2.12 -1.55
N HIS A 32 -16.03 -0.85 -1.23
CA HIS A 32 -16.24 0.25 -2.16
C HIS A 32 -15.37 0.10 -3.41
N ALA A 33 -14.08 -0.15 -3.25
CA ALA A 33 -13.15 -0.34 -4.35
C ALA A 33 -13.57 -1.53 -5.23
N VAL A 34 -14.04 -2.65 -4.69
CA VAL A 34 -14.56 -3.77 -5.50
C VAL A 34 -15.76 -3.35 -6.37
N ARG A 35 -16.61 -2.45 -5.89
CA ARG A 35 -17.88 -2.10 -6.55
C ARG A 35 -17.81 -0.88 -7.47
N ALA A 36 -16.80 -0.04 -7.29
CA ALA A 36 -16.55 1.17 -8.08
C ALA A 36 -16.46 0.88 -9.58
N ASP A 37 -16.49 1.93 -10.41
CA ASP A 37 -16.42 1.78 -11.85
C ASP A 37 -15.15 0.99 -12.23
N PRO A 38 -15.22 0.05 -13.18
CA PRO A 38 -14.02 -0.66 -13.65
C PRO A 38 -12.94 0.26 -14.22
N ALA A 39 -13.30 1.44 -14.75
CA ALA A 39 -12.34 2.43 -15.23
C ALA A 39 -11.61 3.17 -14.09
N ASP A 40 -12.14 3.15 -12.87
CA ASP A 40 -11.48 3.77 -11.72
C ASP A 40 -10.25 2.98 -11.29
N SER A 41 -9.15 3.69 -11.05
CA SER A 41 -7.92 3.13 -10.50
C SER A 41 -7.76 3.52 -9.03
N PHE A 42 -7.18 2.62 -8.23
CA PHE A 42 -6.92 2.85 -6.81
C PHE A 42 -5.43 2.66 -6.52
N VAL A 43 -4.85 3.59 -5.76
CA VAL A 43 -3.46 3.53 -5.31
C VAL A 43 -3.46 3.37 -3.80
N PHE A 44 -2.86 2.28 -3.33
CA PHE A 44 -2.64 2.00 -1.91
C PHE A 44 -1.15 2.14 -1.61
N THR A 45 -0.80 2.68 -0.44
CA THR A 45 0.60 2.92 -0.07
C THR A 45 0.85 2.46 1.36
N ASP A 46 1.68 1.44 1.51
CA ASP A 46 2.08 0.88 2.81
C ASP A 46 3.59 0.61 2.85
N ALA A 47 4.10 0.29 4.03
CA ALA A 47 5.45 -0.21 4.24
C ALA A 47 5.37 -1.59 4.89
N LEU A 48 5.05 -2.60 4.07
CA LEU A 48 4.84 -3.99 4.51
C LEU A 48 6.18 -4.70 4.69
N ALA A 49 6.34 -5.40 5.80
CA ALA A 49 7.48 -6.22 6.15
C ALA A 49 7.34 -7.66 5.60
N ASP A 50 8.47 -8.32 5.40
CA ASP A 50 8.58 -9.73 5.03
C ASP A 50 8.30 -10.63 6.23
N ASP A 51 7.05 -10.58 6.70
CA ASP A 51 6.50 -11.43 7.74
C ASP A 51 5.06 -11.87 7.42
N ALA A 52 4.52 -12.77 8.24
CA ALA A 52 3.24 -13.41 7.98
C ALA A 52 2.05 -12.43 8.07
N ASP A 53 2.11 -11.46 8.98
CA ASP A 53 1.00 -10.53 9.22
C ASP A 53 0.88 -9.53 8.05
N ASP A 54 2.02 -9.01 7.59
CA ASP A 54 2.08 -8.08 6.46
C ASP A 54 1.89 -8.81 5.11
N SER A 55 2.30 -10.06 4.99
CA SER A 55 1.94 -10.92 3.85
C SER A 55 0.43 -11.16 3.77
N ALA A 56 -0.22 -11.40 4.91
CA ALA A 56 -1.68 -11.54 4.97
C ALA A 56 -2.40 -10.22 4.65
N THR A 57 -1.80 -9.08 5.01
CA THR A 57 -2.31 -7.78 4.59
C THR A 57 -2.19 -7.60 3.07
N PHE A 58 -1.07 -7.99 2.47
CA PHE A 58 -0.91 -7.88 1.02
C PHE A 58 -1.90 -8.76 0.24
N SER A 59 -2.28 -9.93 0.77
CA SER A 59 -3.24 -10.80 0.08
C SER A 59 -4.60 -10.13 -0.14
N TRP A 60 -4.97 -9.14 0.66
CA TRP A 60 -6.19 -8.36 0.43
C TRP A 60 -6.15 -7.55 -0.86
N TYR A 61 -4.96 -7.12 -1.31
CA TYR A 61 -4.78 -6.45 -2.61
C TYR A 61 -4.94 -7.42 -3.79
N LEU A 62 -4.47 -8.66 -3.63
CA LEU A 62 -4.69 -9.73 -4.61
C LEU A 62 -6.19 -10.06 -4.73
N ASP A 63 -6.87 -10.21 -3.59
CA ASP A 63 -8.31 -10.47 -3.55
C ASP A 63 -9.13 -9.31 -4.15
N LEU A 64 -8.71 -8.06 -3.88
CA LEU A 64 -9.33 -6.86 -4.46
C LEU A 64 -9.19 -6.84 -5.99
N ALA A 65 -7.97 -7.07 -6.49
CA ALA A 65 -7.69 -7.09 -7.91
C ALA A 65 -8.49 -8.19 -8.62
N ALA A 66 -8.50 -9.41 -8.05
CA ALA A 66 -9.31 -10.52 -8.55
C ALA A 66 -10.82 -10.21 -8.52
N GLY A 67 -11.31 -9.60 -7.44
CA GLY A 67 -12.71 -9.19 -7.30
C GLY A 67 -13.16 -8.10 -8.28
N ARG A 68 -12.23 -7.24 -8.71
CA ARG A 68 -12.44 -6.23 -9.76
C ARG A 68 -12.21 -6.78 -11.17
N GLY A 69 -11.51 -7.91 -11.31
CA GLY A 69 -10.95 -8.35 -12.59
C GLY A 69 -9.90 -7.36 -13.13
N ALA A 70 -9.16 -6.70 -12.23
CA ALA A 70 -8.16 -5.69 -12.56
C ALA A 70 -6.74 -6.25 -12.46
N ASP A 71 -5.82 -5.68 -13.23
CA ASP A 71 -4.39 -5.99 -13.13
C ASP A 71 -3.79 -5.30 -11.90
N LEU A 72 -3.22 -6.10 -10.98
CA LEU A 72 -2.49 -5.56 -9.84
C LEU A 72 -1.04 -5.31 -10.22
N VAL A 73 -0.61 -4.05 -10.14
CA VAL A 73 0.80 -3.66 -10.26
C VAL A 73 1.37 -3.37 -8.87
N ALA A 74 2.25 -4.23 -8.38
CA ALA A 74 2.95 -4.02 -7.12
C ALA A 74 4.20 -3.17 -7.36
N VAL A 75 4.27 -1.98 -6.75
CA VAL A 75 5.44 -1.10 -6.85
C VAL A 75 6.18 -1.07 -5.52
N LEU A 76 7.44 -1.49 -5.53
CA LEU A 76 8.34 -1.38 -4.39
C LEU A 76 9.33 -0.26 -4.64
N LEU A 77 9.36 0.71 -3.73
CA LEU A 77 10.33 1.80 -3.71
C LEU A 77 11.30 1.59 -2.55
N ASP A 78 12.59 1.49 -2.84
CA ASP A 78 13.64 1.45 -1.83
C ASP A 78 14.70 2.51 -2.13
N CYS A 79 15.54 2.81 -1.16
CA CYS A 79 16.70 3.68 -1.34
C CYS A 79 17.76 3.35 -0.30
N ALA A 80 18.97 3.84 -0.55
CA ALA A 80 20.07 3.76 0.39
C ALA A 80 19.63 4.29 1.78
N PRO A 81 20.00 3.62 2.89
CA PRO A 81 19.62 4.03 4.23
C PRO A 81 19.95 5.50 4.54
N GLU A 82 21.07 6.00 4.03
CA GLU A 82 21.54 7.36 4.22
C GLU A 82 20.59 8.37 3.54
N GLU A 83 20.19 8.08 2.30
CA GLU A 83 19.24 8.93 1.57
C GLU A 83 17.84 8.85 2.20
N ASN A 84 17.43 7.66 2.67
CA ASN A 84 16.17 7.50 3.39
C ASN A 84 16.14 8.39 4.64
N ALA A 85 17.20 8.37 5.45
CA ALA A 85 17.31 9.18 6.66
C ALA A 85 17.31 10.68 6.35
N ARG A 86 18.04 11.11 5.31
CA ARG A 86 18.05 12.51 4.84
C ARG A 86 16.65 12.99 4.44
N ARG A 87 15.90 12.17 3.70
CA ARG A 87 14.51 12.49 3.28
C ARG A 87 13.53 12.46 4.45
N LEU A 88 13.76 11.62 5.46
CA LEU A 88 12.86 11.46 6.60
C LEU A 88 12.71 12.75 7.43
N VAL A 89 13.76 13.58 7.47
CA VAL A 89 13.79 14.85 8.20
C VAL A 89 13.51 16.07 7.32
N SER A 90 13.12 15.86 6.06
CA SER A 90 12.84 16.98 5.15
C SER A 90 11.63 17.81 5.64
N PRO A 91 11.66 19.15 5.48
CA PRO A 91 10.52 20.01 5.81
C PRO A 91 9.24 19.54 5.12
N GLY A 92 8.09 19.63 5.80
CA GLY A 92 6.79 19.15 5.28
C GLY A 92 6.35 17.78 5.78
N ARG A 93 7.28 16.95 6.32
CA ARG A 93 6.91 15.62 6.84
C ARG A 93 6.24 15.66 8.21
N SER A 94 6.71 16.55 9.08
CA SER A 94 6.11 16.78 10.41
C SER A 94 4.68 17.30 10.31
N GLU A 95 4.43 18.23 9.39
CA GLU A 95 3.10 18.81 9.15
C GLU A 95 2.12 17.76 8.62
N ALA A 96 2.63 16.75 7.91
CA ALA A 96 1.86 15.60 7.42
C ALA A 96 1.70 14.48 8.46
N LEU A 97 2.10 14.68 9.72
CA LEU A 97 2.09 13.70 10.81
C LEU A 97 2.83 12.39 10.46
N LYS A 98 3.85 12.48 9.59
CA LYS A 98 4.65 11.33 9.17
C LYS A 98 5.84 11.13 10.12
N LEU A 99 6.36 9.90 10.15
CA LEU A 99 7.60 9.60 10.85
C LEU A 99 8.73 10.53 10.37
N THR A 100 9.39 11.17 11.35
CA THR A 100 10.58 12.03 11.18
C THR A 100 11.78 11.56 12.03
N ASP A 101 11.58 10.60 12.94
CA ASP A 101 12.63 10.05 13.80
C ASP A 101 13.53 9.07 13.05
N THR A 102 14.78 9.48 12.83
CA THR A 102 15.79 8.69 12.11
C THR A 102 16.27 7.48 12.90
N ALA A 103 16.32 7.55 14.24
CA ALA A 103 16.70 6.40 15.06
C ALA A 103 15.62 5.30 14.98
N ARG A 104 14.34 5.69 14.96
CA ARG A 104 13.25 4.74 14.74
C ARG A 104 13.31 4.13 13.34
N LEU A 105 13.61 4.92 12.30
CA LEU A 105 13.81 4.39 10.95
C LEU A 105 14.98 3.38 10.89
N GLN A 106 16.11 3.68 11.52
CA GLN A 106 17.26 2.77 11.60
C GLN A 106 16.88 1.46 12.28
N GLN A 107 16.14 1.52 13.39
CA GLN A 107 15.63 0.32 14.07
C GLN A 107 14.72 -0.50 13.16
N LEU A 108 13.80 0.15 12.41
CA LEU A 108 12.92 -0.54 11.48
C LEU A 108 13.73 -1.26 10.39
N ARG A 109 14.68 -0.58 9.75
CA ARG A 109 15.52 -1.16 8.68
C ARG A 109 16.48 -2.26 9.18
N ALA A 110 16.85 -2.24 10.46
CA ALA A 110 17.69 -3.28 11.05
C ALA A 110 16.91 -4.57 11.38
N ASN A 111 15.63 -4.43 11.74
CA ASN A 111 14.82 -5.53 12.23
C ASN A 111 13.88 -6.13 11.18
N TYR A 112 13.55 -5.37 10.13
CA TYR A 112 12.57 -5.77 9.12
C TYR A 112 13.16 -5.62 7.72
N LYS A 113 12.73 -6.50 6.82
CA LYS A 113 12.93 -6.38 5.38
C LYS A 113 11.60 -6.01 4.77
N LEU A 114 11.60 -5.14 3.76
CA LEU A 114 10.38 -4.90 2.99
C LEU A 114 9.97 -6.17 2.26
N LEU A 115 8.67 -6.43 2.25
CA LEU A 115 8.04 -7.53 1.54
C LEU A 115 8.24 -7.38 0.02
N ARG A 116 8.67 -8.44 -0.68
CA ARG A 116 9.03 -8.42 -2.12
C ARG A 116 8.37 -9.55 -2.89
N GLY A 117 8.28 -9.38 -4.22
CA GLY A 117 7.94 -10.47 -5.15
C GLY A 117 6.52 -11.04 -5.01
N LEU A 118 5.53 -10.18 -4.73
CA LEU A 118 4.20 -10.62 -4.29
C LEU A 118 3.14 -10.68 -5.40
N ALA A 119 3.36 -9.99 -6.51
CA ALA A 119 2.45 -9.98 -7.65
C ALA A 119 3.20 -10.36 -8.92
N GLU A 120 2.47 -10.94 -9.88
CA GLU A 120 3.02 -11.27 -11.21
C GLU A 120 3.63 -10.02 -11.88
N HIS A 121 2.95 -8.88 -11.78
CA HIS A 121 3.47 -7.59 -12.18
C HIS A 121 4.07 -6.84 -10.98
N THR A 122 5.36 -7.02 -10.75
CA THR A 122 6.11 -6.30 -9.70
C THR A 122 7.16 -5.38 -10.32
N VAL A 123 7.19 -4.13 -9.83
CA VAL A 123 8.16 -3.09 -10.21
C VAL A 123 8.99 -2.72 -8.99
N GLU A 124 10.26 -3.10 -8.96
CA GLU A 124 11.18 -2.72 -7.89
C GLU A 124 12.10 -1.59 -8.38
N ILE A 125 12.10 -0.47 -7.66
CA ILE A 125 12.88 0.72 -8.02
C ILE A 125 13.73 1.15 -6.83
N ASP A 126 15.05 1.11 -7.01
CA ASP A 126 15.95 1.93 -6.20
C ASP A 126 15.84 3.40 -6.66
N LYS A 127 15.34 4.24 -5.77
CA LYS A 127 15.09 5.67 -6.00
C LYS A 127 16.10 6.57 -5.28
N THR A 128 17.27 6.05 -4.90
CA THR A 128 18.33 6.81 -4.21
C THR A 128 18.66 8.10 -4.95
N ASP A 129 19.01 7.99 -6.24
CA ASP A 129 19.40 9.14 -7.07
C ASP A 129 18.30 9.60 -8.03
N LEU A 130 17.06 9.12 -7.84
CA LEU A 130 15.94 9.45 -8.71
C LEU A 130 15.07 10.55 -8.11
N SER A 131 14.68 11.48 -8.99
CA SER A 131 13.61 12.42 -8.72
C SER A 131 12.25 11.69 -8.68
N PRO A 132 11.21 12.30 -8.07
CA PRO A 132 9.85 11.80 -8.16
C PRO A 132 9.40 11.58 -9.62
N GLU A 133 9.68 12.51 -10.52
CA GLU A 133 9.28 12.45 -11.93
C GLU A 133 9.97 11.29 -12.67
N GLN A 134 11.27 11.08 -12.41
CA GLN A 134 12.00 9.94 -12.97
C GLN A 134 11.48 8.61 -12.44
N THR A 135 11.12 8.55 -11.14
CA THR A 135 10.52 7.36 -10.53
C THR A 135 9.17 7.06 -11.18
N THR A 136 8.31 8.07 -11.32
CA THR A 136 6.99 7.94 -11.95
C THR A 136 7.12 7.48 -13.41
N ALA A 137 8.03 8.08 -14.19
CA ALA A 137 8.24 7.69 -15.58
C ALA A 137 8.64 6.21 -15.72
N ARG A 138 9.44 5.68 -14.79
CA ARG A 138 9.80 4.25 -14.77
C ARG A 138 8.60 3.35 -14.46
N ILE A 139 7.73 3.78 -13.55
CA ILE A 139 6.50 3.04 -13.23
C ILE A 139 5.58 3.02 -14.45
N LEU A 140 5.31 4.19 -15.05
CA LEU A 140 4.47 4.34 -16.24
C LEU A 140 4.96 3.48 -17.41
N ALA A 141 6.27 3.51 -17.69
CA ALA A 141 6.88 2.69 -18.72
C ALA A 141 6.71 1.18 -18.47
N HIS A 142 6.71 0.74 -17.21
CA HIS A 142 6.49 -0.67 -16.88
C HIS A 142 5.02 -1.08 -17.05
N ILE A 143 4.07 -0.21 -16.70
CA ILE A 143 2.64 -0.49 -16.85
C ILE A 143 2.09 -0.23 -18.26
N GLY A 144 2.92 0.31 -19.16
CA GLY A 144 2.58 0.48 -20.57
C GLY A 144 1.67 1.68 -20.86
N VAL A 145 1.75 2.75 -20.05
CA VAL A 145 0.94 3.97 -20.18
C VAL A 145 1.80 5.20 -20.44
#